data_AF-A0A6A4UGU1-F1
#
_entry.id   AF-A0A6A4UGU1-F1
#
_cell.length_a   1.000
_cell.length_b   1.000
_cell.length_c   1.000
_cell.angle_alpha   90.00
_cell.angle_beta   90.00
_cell.angle_gamma   90.00
#
_symmetry.space_group_name_H-M   'P 1'
#
loop_
_entity.id
_entity.type
_entity.pdbx_description
1 polymer ?
#
loop_
_entity_poly.entity_id
_entity_poly.type
_entity_poly.pdbx_seq_one_letter_code
_entity_poly.pdbx_strand_id
1 'polypeptide(L)'
;MSSSIKRITSGFSLIDKNWGGIYRGGSYMIVGPRKSGRTLLGLQSALEAAKSTEVCLYFTLMRPKDLMIQAASLNFDIQSYMNQNLIIVVRVAPPNEIYDMYNPDDYLVEYFHDIITVVDQYRPARIIFDELTPFVGFKNLDYLRDTFLRTLENIEERDITSMFIISEPATQKAQNIVEGLSQFVTGTIMLKKETATRGERFHTGQVIISPNVGHTEGEFVSDYRIEPNKGVTTEFSPDRLSTQTFEETPRLVKSRNFNAQTKIEMPSEPYAFSNIYNFNDFLLILNNQIALYKSTGQTFNLISFKLDATAQMRGLLNLGQLQNAIRLSTSKKDKICVVENKIVVLLVRGNMKSVVDLMSNVQNNLPNKDLNYINAVLEFISIFNQEVNERFENAEILMETVLSVDSSSQSYQPLNKYIG
;
A
#
# COMPACT_ATOMS: atom_id res chain seq x y z
N MET A 1 -6.30 -43.81 -7.24
CA MET A 1 -7.15 -42.94 -6.39
C MET A 1 -7.31 -41.63 -7.13
N SER A 2 -8.51 -41.28 -7.59
CA SER A 2 -8.73 -40.00 -8.27
C SER A 2 -8.54 -38.88 -7.25
N SER A 3 -7.52 -38.05 -7.40
CA SER A 3 -7.42 -36.80 -6.64
C SER A 3 -8.61 -35.93 -7.06
N SER A 4 -9.65 -35.88 -6.24
CA SER A 4 -10.82 -35.03 -6.50
C SER A 4 -10.38 -33.57 -6.49
N ILE A 5 -10.73 -32.80 -7.52
CA ILE A 5 -10.51 -31.35 -7.53
C ILE A 5 -11.26 -30.75 -6.33
N LYS A 6 -10.52 -30.13 -5.40
CA LYS A 6 -11.05 -29.65 -4.12
C LYS A 6 -11.73 -28.28 -4.28
N ARG A 7 -12.85 -28.08 -3.59
CA ARG A 7 -13.45 -26.76 -3.38
C ARG A 7 -13.08 -26.22 -1.99
N ILE A 8 -12.95 -24.90 -1.89
CA ILE A 8 -12.63 -24.13 -0.68
C ILE A 8 -13.66 -23.01 -0.49
N THR A 9 -13.79 -22.51 0.74
CA THR A 9 -14.72 -21.40 1.05
C THR A 9 -14.27 -20.11 0.38
N SER A 10 -15.20 -19.42 -0.26
CA SER A 10 -14.93 -18.16 -0.97
C SER A 10 -14.91 -16.94 -0.05
N GLY A 11 -15.61 -17.01 1.09
CA GLY A 11 -15.89 -15.85 1.95
C GLY A 11 -17.09 -15.03 1.49
N PHE A 12 -17.84 -15.54 0.50
CA PHE A 12 -19.07 -14.94 0.04
C PHE A 12 -20.18 -15.99 -0.06
N SER A 13 -21.19 -15.85 0.82
CA SER A 13 -22.23 -16.86 1.02
C SER A 13 -22.99 -17.25 -0.24
N LEU A 14 -23.17 -16.33 -1.20
CA LEU A 14 -23.81 -16.64 -2.47
C LEU A 14 -23.02 -17.70 -3.27
N ILE A 15 -21.70 -17.58 -3.35
CA ILE A 15 -20.85 -18.55 -4.02
C ILE A 15 -20.83 -19.86 -3.24
N ASP A 16 -20.66 -19.78 -1.91
CA ASP A 16 -20.54 -20.97 -1.07
C ASP A 16 -21.82 -21.83 -1.11
N LYS A 17 -22.99 -21.22 -1.25
CA LYS A 17 -24.28 -21.94 -1.36
C LYS A 17 -24.59 -22.47 -2.75
N ASN A 18 -24.35 -21.68 -3.81
CA ASN A 18 -24.77 -22.07 -5.17
C ASN A 18 -23.71 -22.90 -5.90
N TRP A 19 -22.43 -22.65 -5.63
CA TRP A 19 -21.30 -23.34 -6.24
C TRP A 19 -20.60 -24.30 -5.27
N GLY A 20 -20.99 -24.33 -3.99
CA GLY A 20 -20.31 -25.15 -2.98
C GLY A 20 -18.90 -24.64 -2.65
N GLY A 21 -18.63 -23.37 -2.94
CA GLY A 21 -17.32 -22.72 -2.80
C GLY A 21 -16.63 -22.49 -4.15
N ILE A 22 -15.34 -22.14 -4.08
CA ILE A 22 -14.47 -21.96 -5.24
C ILE A 22 -13.49 -23.12 -5.38
N TYR A 23 -13.13 -23.48 -6.60
CA TYR A 23 -12.08 -24.48 -6.85
C TYR A 23 -10.71 -24.00 -6.39
N ARG A 24 -9.99 -24.92 -5.73
CA ARG A 24 -8.56 -24.79 -5.48
C ARG A 24 -7.80 -24.79 -6.82
N GLY A 25 -6.85 -23.89 -7.00
CA GLY A 25 -6.22 -23.61 -8.30
C GLY A 25 -7.10 -22.79 -9.27
N GLY A 26 -8.38 -22.57 -8.96
CA GLY A 26 -9.29 -21.83 -9.83
C GLY A 26 -9.05 -20.32 -9.83
N SER A 27 -9.48 -19.65 -10.89
CA SER A 27 -9.34 -18.21 -11.09
C SER A 27 -10.71 -17.52 -11.16
N TYR A 28 -10.85 -16.36 -10.51
CA TYR A 28 -12.13 -15.67 -10.39
C TYR A 28 -11.98 -14.18 -10.66
N MET A 29 -12.95 -13.60 -11.35
CA MET A 29 -12.93 -12.18 -11.66
C MET A 29 -14.08 -11.45 -10.97
N ILE A 30 -13.80 -10.33 -10.30
CA ILE A 30 -14.78 -9.49 -9.61
C ILE A 30 -14.89 -8.17 -10.36
N VAL A 31 -16.04 -7.89 -10.96
CA VAL A 31 -16.28 -6.70 -11.79
C VAL A 31 -17.40 -5.85 -11.19
N GLY A 32 -17.29 -4.52 -11.25
CA GLY A 32 -18.38 -3.64 -10.83
C GLY A 32 -17.96 -2.18 -10.60
N PRO A 33 -18.92 -1.28 -10.33
CA PRO A 33 -18.67 0.15 -10.23
C PRO A 33 -17.80 0.51 -9.01
N ARG A 34 -17.39 1.78 -8.95
CA ARG A 34 -16.79 2.33 -7.73
C ARG A 34 -17.78 2.22 -6.56
N LYS A 35 -17.26 1.80 -5.41
CA LYS A 35 -18.00 1.64 -4.15
C LYS A 35 -19.05 0.51 -4.13
N SER A 36 -19.01 -0.46 -5.06
CA SER A 36 -19.90 -1.63 -5.03
C SER A 36 -19.48 -2.73 -4.04
N GLY A 37 -18.30 -2.62 -3.40
CA GLY A 37 -17.82 -3.61 -2.43
C GLY A 37 -16.80 -4.62 -2.98
N ARG A 38 -16.22 -4.38 -4.16
CA ARG A 38 -15.21 -5.27 -4.77
C ARG A 38 -14.01 -5.56 -3.86
N THR A 39 -13.39 -4.51 -3.30
CA THR A 39 -12.31 -4.65 -2.30
C THR A 39 -12.75 -5.44 -1.07
N LEU A 40 -14.00 -5.25 -0.61
CA LEU A 40 -14.55 -5.98 0.53
C LEU A 40 -14.68 -7.48 0.24
N LEU A 41 -15.11 -7.86 -0.96
CA LEU A 41 -15.12 -9.28 -1.38
C LEU A 41 -13.70 -9.87 -1.42
N GLY A 42 -12.72 -9.11 -1.93
CA GLY A 42 -11.31 -9.52 -1.88
C GLY A 42 -10.84 -9.75 -0.43
N LEU A 43 -11.12 -8.80 0.47
CA LEU A 43 -10.75 -8.93 1.88
C LEU A 43 -11.49 -10.07 2.59
N GLN A 44 -12.76 -10.33 2.26
CA GLN A 44 -13.51 -11.48 2.77
C GLN A 44 -12.84 -12.81 2.36
N SER A 45 -12.38 -12.92 1.10
CA SER A 45 -11.64 -14.10 0.64
C SER A 45 -10.28 -14.24 1.33
N ALA A 46 -9.54 -13.14 1.52
CA ALA A 46 -8.28 -13.14 2.26
C ALA A 46 -8.47 -13.59 3.72
N LEU A 47 -9.53 -13.11 4.37
CA LEU A 47 -9.90 -13.51 5.72
C LEU A 47 -10.22 -15.00 5.81
N GLU A 48 -10.95 -15.57 4.85
CA GLU A 48 -11.26 -17.00 4.85
C GLU A 48 -10.01 -17.87 4.65
N ALA A 49 -9.06 -17.44 3.81
CA ALA A 49 -7.76 -18.10 3.71
C ALA A 49 -7.04 -18.10 5.07
N ALA A 50 -6.95 -16.94 5.71
CA ALA A 50 -6.24 -16.79 6.97
C ALA A 50 -6.89 -17.60 8.11
N LYS A 51 -8.24 -17.63 8.18
CA LYS A 51 -8.99 -18.51 9.11
C LYS A 51 -8.72 -19.99 8.88
N SER A 52 -8.43 -20.37 7.63
CA SER A 52 -8.08 -21.72 7.24
C SER A 52 -6.58 -22.01 7.42
N THR A 53 -5.83 -21.11 8.07
CA THR A 53 -4.36 -21.17 8.24
C THR A 53 -3.59 -21.22 6.91
N GLU A 54 -4.21 -20.69 5.85
CA GLU A 54 -3.62 -20.59 4.53
C GLU A 54 -3.11 -19.17 4.27
N VAL A 55 -1.96 -19.07 3.61
CA VAL A 55 -1.35 -17.77 3.26
C VAL A 55 -2.07 -17.16 2.05
N CYS A 56 -2.42 -15.87 2.16
CA CYS A 56 -2.97 -15.06 1.08
C CYS A 56 -2.00 -13.94 0.71
N LEU A 57 -1.60 -13.86 -0.57
CA LEU A 57 -0.96 -12.65 -1.11
C LEU A 57 -2.04 -11.68 -1.56
N TYR A 58 -1.94 -10.43 -1.14
CA TYR A 58 -2.88 -9.37 -1.47
C TYR A 58 -2.14 -8.21 -2.14
N PHE A 59 -2.21 -8.14 -3.46
CA PHE A 59 -1.65 -7.06 -4.26
C PHE A 59 -2.63 -5.90 -4.29
N THR A 60 -2.20 -4.70 -3.92
CA THR A 60 -3.08 -3.54 -3.96
C THR A 60 -2.41 -2.21 -4.28
N LEU A 61 -3.15 -1.31 -4.93
CA LEU A 61 -2.74 0.10 -5.06
C LEU A 61 -3.04 0.92 -3.80
N MET A 62 -3.84 0.38 -2.88
CA MET A 62 -4.31 1.09 -1.70
C MET A 62 -3.17 1.36 -0.70
N ARG A 63 -3.26 2.50 0.00
CA ARG A 63 -2.31 2.78 1.09
C ARG A 63 -2.56 1.80 2.24
N PRO A 64 -1.53 1.34 2.97
CA PRO A 64 -1.69 0.34 4.01
C PRO A 64 -2.77 0.69 5.05
N LYS A 65 -2.79 1.94 5.51
CA LYS A 65 -3.79 2.41 6.48
C LYS A 65 -5.22 2.39 5.94
N ASP A 66 -5.40 2.69 4.66
CA ASP A 66 -6.73 2.67 4.04
C ASP A 66 -7.22 1.21 3.93
N LEU A 67 -6.34 0.26 3.59
CA LEU A 67 -6.68 -1.17 3.55
C LEU A 67 -7.03 -1.70 4.96
N MET A 68 -6.28 -1.29 5.99
CA MET A 68 -6.60 -1.62 7.39
C MET A 68 -7.98 -1.09 7.80
N ILE A 69 -8.34 0.13 7.38
CA ILE A 69 -9.66 0.71 7.64
C ILE A 69 -10.76 -0.12 6.93
N GLN A 70 -10.53 -0.57 5.69
CA GLN A 70 -11.46 -1.44 4.98
C GLN A 70 -11.63 -2.79 5.70
N ALA A 71 -10.54 -3.42 6.13
CA ALA A 71 -10.58 -4.67 6.88
C ALA A 71 -11.30 -4.52 8.23
N ALA A 72 -11.05 -3.42 8.95
CA ALA A 72 -11.75 -3.12 10.20
C ALA A 72 -13.26 -2.95 10.00
N SER A 73 -13.71 -2.47 8.83
CA SER A 73 -15.14 -2.39 8.49
C SER A 73 -15.81 -3.77 8.32
N LEU A 74 -15.00 -4.82 8.11
CA LEU A 74 -15.40 -6.23 8.09
C LEU A 74 -15.23 -6.90 9.46
N ASN A 75 -14.93 -6.12 10.51
CA ASN A 75 -14.73 -6.61 11.87
C ASN A 75 -13.57 -7.62 12.02
N PHE A 76 -12.49 -7.43 11.26
CA PHE A 76 -11.24 -8.14 11.50
C PHE A 76 -10.02 -7.22 11.42
N ASP A 77 -9.02 -7.53 12.24
CA ASP A 77 -7.73 -6.85 12.23
C ASP A 77 -6.78 -7.52 11.25
N ILE A 78 -6.65 -6.95 10.05
CA ILE A 78 -5.71 -7.44 9.04
C ILE A 78 -4.25 -7.39 9.54
N GLN A 79 -3.90 -6.45 10.42
CA GLN A 79 -2.52 -6.32 10.91
C GLN A 79 -2.11 -7.55 11.73
N SER A 80 -3.02 -8.09 12.54
CA SER A 80 -2.79 -9.34 13.28
C SER A 80 -2.48 -10.52 12.34
N TYR A 81 -3.19 -10.64 11.22
CA TYR A 81 -2.93 -11.68 10.21
C TYR A 81 -1.66 -11.44 9.40
N MET A 82 -1.29 -10.17 9.18
CA MET A 82 0.00 -9.81 8.56
C MET A 82 1.17 -10.20 9.46
N ASN A 83 1.08 -9.92 10.77
CA ASN A 83 2.11 -10.30 11.74
C ASN A 83 2.29 -11.83 11.85
N GLN A 84 1.25 -12.60 11.53
CA GLN A 84 1.26 -14.06 11.49
C GLN A 84 1.71 -14.63 10.13
N ASN A 85 2.05 -13.78 9.15
CA ASN A 85 2.33 -14.17 7.77
C ASN A 85 1.18 -14.92 7.06
N LEU A 86 -0.06 -14.77 7.53
CA LEU A 86 -1.24 -15.37 6.90
C LEU A 86 -1.82 -14.47 5.80
N ILE A 87 -1.61 -13.15 5.89
CA ILE A 87 -1.94 -12.20 4.82
C ILE A 87 -0.69 -11.37 4.53
N ILE A 88 -0.15 -11.47 3.32
CA ILE A 88 0.99 -10.66 2.89
C ILE A 88 0.48 -9.60 1.93
N VAL A 89 0.55 -8.33 2.33
CA VAL A 89 0.10 -7.21 1.52
C VAL A 89 1.26 -6.66 0.71
N VAL A 90 1.14 -6.71 -0.62
CA VAL A 90 2.12 -6.14 -1.56
C VAL A 90 1.51 -4.90 -2.19
N ARG A 91 2.13 -3.74 -1.93
CA ARG A 91 1.66 -2.49 -2.53
C ARG A 91 2.26 -2.33 -3.93
N VAL A 92 1.39 -2.18 -4.92
CA VAL A 92 1.76 -1.97 -6.32
C VAL A 92 1.79 -0.46 -6.61
N ALA A 93 2.75 0.00 -7.41
CA ALA A 93 2.82 1.39 -7.84
C ALA A 93 1.77 1.67 -8.94
N PRO A 94 1.07 2.82 -8.90
CA PRO A 94 0.07 3.15 -9.91
C PRO A 94 0.70 3.48 -11.28
N PRO A 95 0.00 3.23 -12.40
CA PRO A 95 0.51 3.47 -13.76
C PRO A 95 0.98 4.90 -14.05
N ASN A 96 0.47 5.88 -13.31
CA ASN A 96 0.79 7.29 -13.54
C ASN A 96 2.23 7.65 -13.12
N GLU A 97 2.87 6.79 -12.32
CA GLU A 97 4.30 6.87 -11.99
C GLU A 97 5.19 6.16 -13.03
N ILE A 98 4.58 5.55 -14.06
CA ILE A 98 5.22 4.72 -15.11
C ILE A 98 5.40 5.50 -16.43
N TYR A 99 4.84 6.71 -16.55
CA TYR A 99 4.97 7.53 -17.77
C TYR A 99 6.40 8.02 -18.07
N ASP A 100 7.34 7.88 -17.13
CA ASP A 100 8.77 8.15 -17.34
C ASP A 100 9.54 6.91 -17.88
N MET A 101 8.88 5.77 -18.15
CA MET A 101 9.50 4.55 -18.68
C MET A 101 9.20 4.34 -20.17
N TYR A 102 10.21 3.92 -20.93
CA TYR A 102 10.22 3.88 -22.40
C TYR A 102 9.28 2.82 -23.02
N ASN A 103 8.80 1.83 -22.24
CA ASN A 103 7.95 0.75 -22.73
C ASN A 103 7.02 0.15 -21.65
N PRO A 104 5.67 0.32 -21.75
CA PRO A 104 4.70 -0.25 -20.82
C PRO A 104 4.73 -1.78 -20.71
N ASP A 105 5.12 -2.47 -21.78
CA ASP A 105 5.13 -3.94 -21.82
C ASP A 105 6.27 -4.53 -20.96
N ASP A 106 7.41 -3.83 -20.84
CA ASP A 106 8.55 -4.26 -20.01
C ASP A 106 8.24 -4.16 -18.50
N TYR A 107 7.47 -3.14 -18.09
CA TYR A 107 7.00 -3.01 -16.70
C TYR A 107 6.12 -4.19 -16.27
N LEU A 108 5.31 -4.71 -17.20
CA LEU A 108 4.47 -5.87 -16.92
C LEU A 108 5.31 -7.12 -16.69
N VAL A 109 6.37 -7.32 -17.49
CA VAL A 109 7.32 -8.41 -17.30
C VAL A 109 8.01 -8.29 -15.93
N GLU A 110 8.45 -7.09 -15.54
CA GLU A 110 9.01 -6.83 -14.20
C GLU A 110 7.98 -7.09 -13.09
N TYR A 111 6.74 -6.62 -13.26
CA TYR A 111 5.65 -6.85 -12.31
C TYR A 111 5.35 -8.35 -12.12
N PHE A 112 5.36 -9.14 -13.19
CA PHE A 112 5.21 -10.60 -13.11
C PHE A 112 6.42 -11.27 -12.45
N HIS A 113 7.64 -10.80 -12.71
CA HIS A 113 8.84 -11.32 -12.05
C HIS A 113 8.79 -11.08 -10.53
N ASP A 114 8.35 -9.90 -10.09
CA ASP A 114 8.15 -9.57 -8.68
C ASP A 114 7.08 -10.48 -8.05
N ILE A 115 5.97 -10.73 -8.76
CA ILE A 115 4.94 -11.68 -8.30
C ILE A 115 5.53 -13.07 -8.09
N ILE A 116 6.30 -13.59 -9.05
CA ILE A 116 6.90 -14.94 -8.97
C ILE A 116 7.82 -15.04 -7.75
N THR A 117 8.65 -14.02 -7.52
CA THR A 117 9.58 -13.98 -6.37
C THR A 117 8.82 -14.06 -5.04
N VAL A 118 7.73 -13.30 -4.90
CA VAL A 118 6.89 -13.31 -3.68
C VAL A 118 6.13 -14.64 -3.56
N VAL A 119 5.62 -15.19 -4.67
CA VAL A 119 4.94 -16.48 -4.69
C VAL A 119 5.88 -17.62 -4.25
N ASP A 120 7.13 -17.62 -4.73
CA ASP A 120 8.13 -18.63 -4.35
C ASP A 120 8.51 -18.53 -2.86
N GLN A 121 8.63 -17.30 -2.34
CA GLN A 121 8.95 -17.05 -0.94
C GLN A 121 7.82 -17.49 0.01
N TYR A 122 6.57 -17.15 -0.30
CA TYR A 122 5.45 -17.32 0.64
C TYR A 122 4.54 -18.52 0.36
N ARG A 123 4.64 -19.13 -0.82
CA ARG A 123 3.83 -20.29 -1.26
C ARG A 123 2.35 -20.16 -0.89
N PRO A 124 1.67 -19.10 -1.36
CA PRO A 124 0.31 -18.81 -0.95
C PRO A 124 -0.67 -19.85 -1.46
N ALA A 125 -1.78 -20.03 -0.72
CA ALA A 125 -2.94 -20.74 -1.25
C ALA A 125 -3.83 -19.83 -2.10
N ARG A 126 -3.79 -18.52 -1.85
CA ARG A 126 -4.60 -17.52 -2.55
C ARG A 126 -3.80 -16.29 -2.96
N ILE A 127 -4.09 -15.77 -4.14
CA ILE A 127 -3.60 -14.48 -4.63
C ILE A 127 -4.78 -13.59 -4.99
N ILE A 128 -4.75 -12.35 -4.51
CA ILE A 128 -5.77 -11.34 -4.82
C ILE A 128 -5.11 -10.12 -5.44
N PHE A 129 -5.62 -9.68 -6.58
CA PHE A 129 -5.18 -8.46 -7.28
C PHE A 129 -6.26 -7.37 -7.17
N ASP A 130 -6.06 -6.37 -6.30
CA ASP A 130 -6.96 -5.23 -6.05
C ASP A 130 -6.35 -3.85 -6.39
N GLU A 131 -6.47 -3.33 -7.60
CA GLU A 131 -7.18 -3.86 -8.76
C GLU A 131 -6.22 -4.23 -9.89
N LEU A 132 -6.70 -4.99 -10.88
CA LEU A 132 -5.94 -5.47 -12.05
C LEU A 132 -5.62 -4.33 -13.04
N THR A 133 -4.88 -3.34 -12.55
CA THR A 133 -4.56 -2.07 -13.22
C THR A 133 -3.51 -2.21 -14.34
N PRO A 134 -2.48 -3.07 -14.23
CA PRO A 134 -1.42 -3.16 -15.25
C PRO A 134 -1.93 -3.55 -16.65
N PHE A 135 -3.03 -4.32 -16.73
CA PHE A 135 -3.58 -4.85 -17.97
C PHE A 135 -4.35 -3.81 -18.82
N VAL A 136 -4.75 -2.67 -18.23
CA VAL A 136 -5.51 -1.62 -18.94
C VAL A 136 -4.62 -0.77 -19.86
N GLY A 137 -3.30 -0.79 -19.66
CA GLY A 137 -2.32 -0.04 -20.44
C GLY A 137 -1.93 -0.65 -21.80
N PHE A 138 -2.32 -1.91 -22.06
CA PHE A 138 -1.86 -2.62 -23.27
C PHE A 138 -2.39 -1.99 -24.57
N LYS A 139 -1.49 -1.91 -25.55
CA LYS A 139 -1.81 -1.50 -26.92
C LYS A 139 -2.26 -2.69 -27.77
N ASN A 140 -1.67 -3.87 -27.56
CA ASN A 140 -2.02 -5.11 -28.27
C ASN A 140 -2.87 -6.04 -27.37
N LEU A 141 -4.10 -6.30 -27.79
CA LEU A 141 -5.06 -7.13 -27.05
C LEU A 141 -4.76 -8.63 -27.12
N ASP A 142 -4.14 -9.12 -28.20
CA ASP A 142 -3.81 -10.54 -28.31
C ASP A 142 -2.63 -10.87 -27.39
N TYR A 143 -1.61 -10.01 -27.38
CA TYR A 143 -0.47 -10.15 -26.46
C TYR A 143 -0.90 -10.08 -24.98
N LEU A 144 -1.86 -9.19 -24.67
CA LEU A 144 -2.49 -9.11 -23.36
C LEU A 144 -3.14 -10.44 -22.95
N ARG A 145 -3.95 -11.02 -23.84
CA ARG A 145 -4.67 -12.28 -23.60
C ARG A 145 -3.70 -13.44 -23.38
N ASP A 146 -2.70 -13.58 -24.25
CA ASP A 146 -1.69 -14.62 -24.13
C ASP A 146 -0.89 -14.51 -22.82
N THR A 147 -0.55 -13.29 -22.42
CA THR A 147 0.18 -13.04 -21.17
C THR A 147 -0.68 -13.33 -19.94
N PHE A 148 -1.96 -12.94 -19.98
CA PHE A 148 -2.91 -13.26 -18.92
C PHE A 148 -3.12 -14.76 -18.79
N LEU A 149 -3.32 -15.47 -19.91
CA LEU A 149 -3.45 -16.93 -19.94
C LEU A 149 -2.23 -17.63 -19.34
N ARG A 150 -1.02 -17.28 -19.79
CA ARG A 150 0.22 -17.84 -19.21
C ARG A 150 0.34 -17.57 -17.72
N THR A 151 -0.13 -16.41 -17.25
CA THR A 151 -0.15 -16.09 -15.82
C THR A 151 -1.11 -16.99 -15.07
N LEU A 152 -2.32 -17.20 -15.61
CA LEU A 152 -3.31 -18.10 -15.01
C LEU A 152 -2.77 -19.54 -14.93
N GLU A 153 -2.21 -20.06 -16.02
CA GLU A 153 -1.62 -21.40 -16.07
C GLU A 153 -0.50 -21.57 -15.04
N ASN A 154 0.42 -20.61 -14.93
CA ASN A 154 1.50 -20.64 -13.93
C ASN A 154 0.99 -20.62 -12.47
N ILE A 155 -0.11 -19.91 -12.21
CA ILE A 155 -0.74 -19.85 -10.88
C ILE A 155 -1.48 -21.18 -10.59
N GLU A 156 -2.19 -21.72 -11.58
CA GLU A 156 -2.95 -22.96 -11.48
C GLU A 156 -2.04 -24.18 -11.27
N GLU A 157 -0.91 -24.27 -12.00
CA GLU A 157 0.08 -25.35 -11.84
C GLU A 157 0.65 -25.44 -10.42
N ARG A 158 0.58 -24.34 -9.66
CA ARG A 158 1.01 -24.25 -8.26
C ARG A 158 -0.12 -24.48 -7.25
N ASP A 159 -1.31 -24.85 -7.72
CA ASP A 159 -2.53 -25.09 -6.92
C ASP A 159 -2.98 -23.83 -6.14
N ILE A 160 -2.72 -22.65 -6.69
CA ILE A 160 -3.02 -21.35 -6.08
C ILE A 160 -4.34 -20.82 -6.64
N THR A 161 -5.29 -20.46 -5.78
CA THR A 161 -6.54 -19.82 -6.21
C THR A 161 -6.33 -18.32 -6.43
N SER A 162 -6.78 -17.77 -7.57
CA SER A 162 -6.59 -16.35 -7.89
C SER A 162 -7.90 -15.56 -7.97
N MET A 163 -7.87 -14.30 -7.51
CA MET A 163 -8.96 -13.35 -7.65
C MET A 163 -8.48 -12.05 -8.28
N PHE A 164 -9.17 -11.60 -9.32
CA PHE A 164 -8.86 -10.40 -10.08
C PHE A 164 -9.98 -9.38 -9.91
N ILE A 165 -9.72 -8.28 -9.21
CA ILE A 165 -10.69 -7.19 -9.05
C ILE A 165 -10.51 -6.20 -10.17
N ILE A 166 -11.60 -5.88 -10.86
CA ILE A 166 -11.62 -4.95 -12.00
C ILE A 166 -12.74 -3.92 -11.81
N SER A 167 -12.44 -2.66 -12.09
CA SER A 167 -13.45 -1.59 -12.13
C SER A 167 -14.36 -1.75 -13.35
N GLU A 168 -15.62 -1.36 -13.19
CA GLU A 168 -16.54 -1.28 -14.31
C GLU A 168 -15.92 -0.44 -15.44
N PRO A 169 -15.80 -1.02 -16.64
CA PRO A 169 -15.12 -0.36 -17.75
C PRO A 169 -15.89 0.88 -18.20
N ALA A 170 -15.19 2.02 -18.21
CA ALA A 170 -15.77 3.31 -18.61
C ALA A 170 -15.70 3.58 -20.12
N THR A 171 -15.04 2.70 -20.89
CA THR A 171 -14.83 2.85 -22.35
C THR A 171 -15.07 1.52 -23.07
N GLN A 172 -15.44 1.57 -24.34
CA GLN A 172 -15.62 0.37 -25.16
C GLN A 172 -14.34 -0.48 -25.24
N LYS A 173 -13.16 0.17 -25.31
CA LYS A 173 -11.87 -0.53 -25.29
C LYS A 173 -11.69 -1.32 -23.99
N ALA A 174 -11.99 -0.71 -22.85
CA ALA A 174 -11.92 -1.38 -21.55
C ALA A 174 -12.95 -2.51 -21.43
N GLN A 175 -14.16 -2.33 -21.98
CA GLN A 175 -15.19 -3.38 -22.02
C GLN A 175 -14.68 -4.61 -22.77
N ASN A 176 -14.14 -4.42 -23.98
CA ASN A 176 -13.63 -5.52 -24.80
C ASN A 176 -12.45 -6.26 -24.12
N ILE A 177 -11.64 -5.54 -23.34
CA ILE A 177 -10.58 -6.16 -22.53
C ILE A 177 -11.21 -7.05 -21.46
N VAL A 178 -12.13 -6.52 -20.66
CA VAL A 178 -12.75 -7.27 -19.55
C VAL A 178 -13.49 -8.50 -20.08
N GLU A 179 -14.26 -8.37 -21.16
CA GLU A 179 -14.93 -9.50 -21.82
C GLU A 179 -13.95 -10.53 -22.39
N GLY A 180 -12.83 -10.08 -22.96
CA GLY A 180 -11.79 -10.97 -23.46
C GLY A 180 -11.10 -11.76 -22.35
N LEU A 181 -10.85 -11.13 -21.20
CA LEU A 181 -10.20 -11.79 -20.06
C LEU A 181 -11.18 -12.66 -19.26
N SER A 182 -12.46 -12.27 -19.18
CA SER A 182 -13.50 -13.00 -18.44
C SER A 182 -13.73 -14.40 -18.95
N GLN A 183 -13.39 -14.68 -20.21
CA GLN A 183 -13.55 -15.99 -20.84
C GLN A 183 -12.54 -17.03 -20.34
N PHE A 184 -11.42 -16.58 -19.78
CA PHE A 184 -10.33 -17.47 -19.35
C PHE A 184 -10.36 -17.83 -17.87
N VAL A 185 -11.15 -17.11 -17.06
CA VAL A 185 -11.27 -17.41 -15.63
C VAL A 185 -12.25 -18.54 -15.35
N THR A 186 -12.17 -19.21 -14.21
CA THR A 186 -13.11 -20.27 -13.79
C THR A 186 -14.54 -19.74 -13.58
N GLY A 187 -14.68 -18.51 -13.09
CA GLY A 187 -15.98 -17.86 -12.91
C GLY A 187 -15.89 -16.35 -12.67
N THR A 188 -16.99 -15.65 -12.91
CA THR A 188 -17.08 -14.19 -12.77
C THR A 188 -18.12 -13.81 -11.71
N ILE A 189 -17.83 -12.77 -10.94
CA ILE A 189 -18.70 -12.13 -9.96
C ILE A 189 -18.92 -10.68 -10.40
N MET A 190 -20.11 -10.39 -10.90
CA MET A 190 -20.49 -9.06 -11.37
C MET A 190 -21.37 -8.36 -10.33
N LEU A 191 -20.87 -7.25 -9.80
CA LEU A 191 -21.62 -6.35 -8.92
C LEU A 191 -22.21 -5.22 -9.75
N LYS A 192 -23.54 -5.14 -9.77
CA LYS A 192 -24.31 -4.02 -10.31
C LYS A 192 -24.79 -3.15 -9.16
N LYS A 193 -24.77 -1.84 -9.36
CA LYS A 193 -25.29 -0.88 -8.38
C LYS A 193 -26.66 -0.41 -8.83
N GLU A 194 -27.64 -0.48 -7.94
CA GLU A 194 -28.92 0.19 -8.17
C GLU A 194 -28.83 1.63 -7.68
N THR A 195 -29.54 2.53 -8.36
CA THR A 195 -29.70 3.91 -7.88
C THR A 195 -30.46 3.86 -6.55
N ALA A 196 -29.75 4.18 -5.46
CA ALA A 196 -30.31 4.16 -4.11
C ALA A 196 -31.65 4.88 -4.07
N THR A 197 -32.72 4.12 -3.81
CA THR A 197 -34.04 4.68 -3.59
C THR A 197 -34.00 5.49 -2.30
N ARG A 198 -34.52 6.72 -2.33
CA ARG A 198 -34.45 7.67 -1.21
C ARG A 198 -35.09 7.05 0.05
N GLY A 199 -34.28 6.57 0.99
CA GLY A 199 -34.74 5.92 2.22
C GLY A 199 -33.96 4.66 2.64
N GLU A 200 -33.14 4.08 1.76
CA GLU A 200 -32.36 2.89 2.11
C GLU A 200 -31.12 3.24 2.95
N ARG A 201 -30.95 2.53 4.07
CA ARG A 201 -29.87 2.75 5.05
C ARG A 201 -28.52 2.16 4.59
N PHE A 202 -28.54 1.18 3.68
CA PHE A 202 -27.36 0.43 3.24
C PHE A 202 -27.13 0.58 1.74
N HIS A 203 -25.89 0.35 1.29
CA HIS A 203 -25.60 0.26 -0.14
C HIS A 203 -26.20 -1.03 -0.68
N THR A 204 -27.07 -0.91 -1.68
CA THR A 204 -27.83 -2.02 -2.28
C THR A 204 -27.47 -2.16 -3.76
N GLY A 205 -27.60 -3.37 -4.27
CA GLY A 205 -27.37 -3.68 -5.67
C GLY A 205 -27.61 -5.16 -5.96
N GLN A 206 -27.38 -5.54 -7.20
CA GLN A 206 -27.48 -6.94 -7.64
C GLN A 206 -26.10 -7.52 -7.87
N VAL A 207 -25.89 -8.76 -7.42
CA VAL A 207 -24.72 -9.55 -7.73
C VAL A 207 -25.12 -10.68 -8.66
N ILE A 208 -24.30 -10.92 -9.67
CA ILE A 208 -24.45 -12.02 -10.63
C ILE A 208 -23.19 -12.86 -10.54
N ILE A 209 -23.33 -14.16 -10.29
CA ILE A 209 -22.22 -15.11 -10.41
C ILE A 209 -22.45 -15.98 -11.64
N SER A 210 -21.46 -16.01 -12.54
CA SER A 210 -21.52 -16.73 -13.81
C SER A 210 -20.33 -17.69 -13.91
N PRO A 211 -20.56 -19.00 -14.10
CA PRO A 211 -19.49 -19.99 -14.22
C PRO A 211 -18.99 -20.08 -15.66
N ASN A 212 -17.69 -20.35 -15.83
CA ASN A 212 -17.15 -20.78 -17.12
C ASN A 212 -16.74 -22.26 -17.10
N VAL A 213 -16.31 -22.78 -15.94
CA VAL A 213 -15.83 -24.16 -15.78
C VAL A 213 -16.30 -24.77 -14.45
N GLY A 214 -16.80 -26.00 -14.50
CA GLY A 214 -17.00 -26.93 -13.36
C GLY A 214 -18.09 -26.60 -12.34
N HIS A 215 -18.46 -25.32 -12.20
CA HIS A 215 -19.54 -24.86 -11.32
C HIS A 215 -20.91 -25.20 -11.89
N THR A 216 -21.94 -25.13 -11.04
CA THR A 216 -23.34 -25.34 -11.45
C THR A 216 -23.70 -24.41 -12.60
N GLU A 217 -24.14 -24.95 -13.75
CA GLU A 217 -24.46 -24.15 -14.93
C GLU A 217 -25.58 -23.13 -14.67
N GLY A 218 -25.48 -21.98 -15.32
CA GLY A 218 -26.44 -20.88 -15.22
C GLY A 218 -25.89 -19.65 -14.47
N GLU A 219 -26.58 -18.52 -14.66
CA GLU A 219 -26.28 -17.28 -13.93
C GLU A 219 -27.15 -17.22 -12.66
N PHE A 220 -26.50 -17.00 -11.51
CA PHE A 220 -27.22 -16.82 -10.25
C PHE A 220 -27.22 -15.34 -9.89
N VAL A 221 -28.42 -14.78 -9.78
CA VAL A 221 -28.65 -13.38 -9.45
C VAL A 221 -29.19 -13.29 -8.03
N SER A 222 -28.65 -12.36 -7.24
CA SER A 222 -29.15 -12.08 -5.90
C SER A 222 -28.95 -10.61 -5.57
N ASP A 223 -29.84 -10.05 -4.75
CA ASP A 223 -29.58 -8.75 -4.14
C ASP A 223 -28.45 -8.89 -3.13
N TYR A 224 -27.59 -7.88 -3.05
CA TYR A 224 -26.59 -7.77 -2.00
C TYR A 224 -26.69 -6.43 -1.29
N ARG A 225 -26.19 -6.42 -0.05
CA ARG A 225 -25.99 -5.20 0.73
C ARG A 225 -24.58 -5.16 1.28
N ILE A 226 -24.09 -3.94 1.51
CA ILE A 226 -22.88 -3.72 2.30
C ILE A 226 -23.31 -3.38 3.72
N GLU A 227 -23.11 -4.33 4.63
CA GLU A 227 -23.43 -4.17 6.05
C GLU A 227 -22.15 -3.92 6.89
N PRO A 228 -22.20 -3.00 7.87
CA PRO A 228 -21.10 -2.84 8.83
C PRO A 228 -20.77 -4.16 9.51
N ASN A 229 -19.49 -4.45 9.69
CA ASN A 229 -18.96 -5.64 10.36
C ASN A 229 -19.22 -6.98 9.64
N LYS A 230 -19.86 -6.96 8.47
CA LYS A 230 -20.11 -8.16 7.64
C LYS A 230 -19.56 -8.04 6.22
N GLY A 231 -19.56 -6.83 5.67
CA GLY A 231 -19.16 -6.59 4.28
C GLY A 231 -20.29 -6.84 3.30
N VAL A 232 -19.95 -7.42 2.16
CA VAL A 232 -20.88 -7.76 1.08
C VAL A 232 -21.60 -9.06 1.44
N THR A 233 -22.92 -8.96 1.65
CA THR A 233 -23.78 -10.08 2.04
C THR A 233 -25.06 -10.13 1.21
N THR A 234 -25.53 -11.35 0.92
CA THR A 234 -26.86 -11.62 0.34
C THR A 234 -27.85 -12.15 1.39
N GLU A 235 -27.41 -12.27 2.64
CA GLU A 235 -28.24 -12.73 3.75
C GLU A 235 -28.78 -11.54 4.53
N PHE A 236 -30.07 -11.27 4.35
CA PHE A 236 -30.76 -10.19 5.03
C PHE A 236 -31.38 -10.73 6.32
N SER A 237 -30.90 -10.26 7.47
CA SER A 237 -31.71 -10.36 8.68
C SER A 237 -32.86 -9.36 8.58
N PRO A 238 -34.12 -9.75 8.88
CA PRO A 238 -35.16 -8.75 9.05
C PRO A 238 -34.69 -7.80 10.15
N ASP A 239 -34.59 -6.51 9.83
CA ASP A 239 -34.15 -5.48 10.77
C ASP A 239 -34.94 -5.67 12.08
N ARG A 240 -34.22 -5.95 13.19
CA ARG A 240 -34.79 -5.65 14.49
C ARG A 240 -35.01 -4.15 14.48
N LEU A 241 -36.27 -3.73 14.29
CA LEU A 241 -36.76 -2.41 14.63
C LEU A 241 -36.45 -2.19 16.12
N SER A 242 -35.23 -1.79 16.44
CA SER A 242 -34.97 -1.09 17.69
C SER A 242 -35.58 0.29 17.49
N THR A 243 -36.87 0.40 17.82
CA THR A 243 -37.45 1.63 18.35
C THR A 243 -36.66 2.01 19.60
N GLN A 244 -35.47 2.57 19.41
CA GLN A 244 -34.91 3.47 20.40
C GLN A 244 -35.69 4.77 20.22
N THR A 245 -36.80 4.84 20.93
CA THR A 245 -37.43 6.08 21.34
C THR A 245 -36.30 6.93 21.92
N PHE A 246 -35.90 7.98 21.22
CA PHE A 246 -35.08 9.02 21.82
C PHE A 246 -35.94 9.62 22.93
N GLU A 247 -35.65 9.26 24.19
CA GLU A 247 -36.20 9.97 25.33
C GLU A 247 -35.80 11.44 25.21
N GLU A 248 -36.82 12.30 25.14
CA GLU A 248 -36.65 13.75 25.14
C GLU A 248 -35.90 14.17 26.40
N THR A 249 -34.66 14.60 26.26
CA THR A 249 -33.94 15.26 27.34
C THR A 249 -34.60 16.62 27.62
N PRO A 250 -34.86 16.99 28.89
CA PRO A 250 -35.63 18.20 29.21
C PRO A 250 -34.94 19.47 28.69
N ARG A 251 -35.76 20.37 28.12
CA ARG A 251 -35.35 21.69 27.63
C ARG A 251 -34.73 22.54 28.76
N LEU A 252 -33.46 22.89 28.62
CA LEU A 252 -32.84 23.98 29.37
C LEU A 252 -33.23 25.34 28.78
N VAL A 253 -33.66 26.24 29.67
CA VAL A 253 -34.20 27.56 29.39
C VAL A 253 -33.08 28.60 29.19
N LYS A 254 -33.20 29.33 28.07
CA LYS A 254 -32.74 30.70 27.72
C LYS A 254 -31.25 31.11 27.86
N SER A 255 -30.70 31.37 26.68
CA SER A 255 -29.82 32.47 26.26
C SER A 255 -29.11 33.33 27.31
N ARG A 256 -27.77 33.35 27.22
CA ARG A 256 -26.98 34.58 27.36
C ARG A 256 -25.95 34.65 26.24
N ASN A 257 -26.01 35.76 25.50
CA ASN A 257 -25.13 36.11 24.40
C ASN A 257 -23.66 36.09 24.84
N PHE A 258 -22.81 35.41 24.07
CA PHE A 258 -21.40 35.73 23.99
C PHE A 258 -21.01 35.94 22.53
N ASN A 259 -20.24 37.01 22.35
CA ASN A 259 -19.95 37.70 21.10
C ASN A 259 -19.18 36.86 20.10
N ALA A 260 -19.42 37.14 18.81
CA ALA A 260 -18.62 36.66 17.70
C ALA A 260 -17.19 37.22 17.76
N GLN A 261 -16.24 36.42 18.26
CA GLN A 261 -14.78 36.51 18.06
C GLN A 261 -14.30 35.06 18.25
N THR A 262 -13.65 34.35 17.33
CA THR A 262 -12.75 34.66 16.22
C THR A 262 -13.00 33.62 15.12
N LYS A 263 -12.92 34.01 13.84
CA LYS A 263 -12.64 33.03 12.77
C LYS A 263 -11.30 32.40 13.12
N ILE A 264 -11.30 31.14 13.52
CA ILE A 264 -10.09 30.33 13.48
C ILE A 264 -9.87 30.05 11.99
N GLU A 265 -9.06 30.90 11.35
CA GLU A 265 -8.42 30.51 10.10
C GLU A 265 -7.54 29.31 10.44
N MET A 266 -8.04 28.12 10.13
CA MET A 266 -7.21 26.94 10.04
C MET A 266 -6.17 27.22 8.96
N PRO A 267 -4.86 27.23 9.26
CA PRO A 267 -3.87 27.17 8.21
C PRO A 267 -4.13 25.87 7.45
N SER A 268 -4.43 25.97 6.17
CA SER A 268 -4.39 24.85 5.25
C SER A 268 -2.93 24.46 5.07
N GLU A 269 -2.33 23.80 6.06
CA GLU A 269 -1.10 23.07 5.79
C GLU A 269 -1.49 21.83 4.97
N PRO A 270 -0.95 21.66 3.75
CA PRO A 270 -1.12 20.41 3.03
C PRO A 270 -0.50 19.29 3.89
N TYR A 271 -1.30 18.25 4.19
CA TYR A 271 -0.85 17.04 4.87
C TYR A 271 0.50 16.58 4.30
N ALA A 272 1.58 16.85 5.04
CA ALA A 272 2.91 16.44 4.64
C ALA A 272 3.01 14.91 4.73
N PHE A 273 3.46 14.27 3.66
CA PHE A 273 3.84 12.86 3.70
C PHE A 273 4.92 12.69 4.77
N SER A 274 4.71 11.78 5.74
CA SER A 274 5.77 11.41 6.68
C SER A 274 6.64 10.33 6.04
N ASN A 275 7.74 10.76 5.45
CA ASN A 275 8.87 9.92 5.04
C ASN A 275 9.81 9.61 6.24
N ILE A 276 9.32 9.78 7.47
CA ILE A 276 10.01 9.45 8.72
C ILE A 276 9.48 8.11 9.25
N TYR A 277 10.40 7.21 9.58
CA TYR A 277 10.15 5.83 10.02
C TYR A 277 10.76 5.60 11.40
N ASN A 278 10.13 4.74 12.19
CA ASN A 278 10.77 4.24 13.41
C ASN A 278 11.95 3.33 13.05
N PHE A 279 12.81 3.04 14.03
CA PHE A 279 14.05 2.31 13.82
C PHE A 279 13.84 0.91 13.20
N ASN A 280 12.85 0.15 13.69
CA ASN A 280 12.58 -1.21 13.22
C ASN A 280 12.08 -1.22 11.78
N ASP A 281 11.14 -0.33 11.43
CA ASP A 281 10.63 -0.19 10.07
C ASP A 281 11.74 0.27 9.11
N PHE A 282 12.62 1.16 9.59
CA PHE A 282 13.76 1.63 8.80
C PHE A 282 14.78 0.51 8.53
N LEU A 283 15.05 -0.37 9.51
CA LEU A 283 15.89 -1.55 9.32
C LEU A 283 15.32 -2.51 8.27
N LEU A 284 14.00 -2.76 8.30
CA LEU A 284 13.33 -3.58 7.28
C LEU A 284 13.51 -2.99 5.88
N ILE A 285 13.30 -1.68 5.74
CA ILE A 285 13.48 -0.98 4.47
C ILE A 285 14.95 -1.06 4.01
N LEU A 286 15.90 -0.89 4.93
CA LEU A 286 17.32 -0.94 4.62
C LEU A 286 17.77 -2.34 4.18
N ASN A 287 17.25 -3.39 4.82
CA ASN A 287 17.50 -4.78 4.41
C ASN A 287 17.01 -5.04 2.98
N ASN A 288 15.83 -4.53 2.63
CA ASN A 288 15.31 -4.62 1.26
C ASN A 288 16.20 -3.87 0.25
N GLN A 289 16.78 -2.72 0.62
CA GLN A 289 17.71 -1.99 -0.24
C GLN A 289 19.04 -2.73 -0.43
N ILE A 290 19.56 -3.36 0.63
CA ILE A 290 20.77 -4.21 0.53
C ILE A 290 20.51 -5.40 -0.40
N ALA A 291 19.35 -6.06 -0.28
CA ALA A 291 18.96 -7.14 -1.17
C ALA A 291 18.85 -6.66 -2.63
N LEU A 292 18.27 -5.48 -2.86
CA LEU A 292 18.16 -4.87 -4.19
C LEU A 292 19.53 -4.54 -4.80
N TYR A 293 20.46 -4.00 -4.00
CA TYR A 293 21.84 -3.78 -4.44
C TYR A 293 22.50 -5.09 -4.85
N LYS A 294 22.35 -6.16 -4.05
CA LYS A 294 22.92 -7.49 -4.34
C LYS A 294 22.36 -8.12 -5.62
N SER A 295 21.09 -7.88 -5.96
CA SER A 295 20.45 -8.46 -7.14
C SER A 295 20.62 -7.63 -8.41
N THR A 296 20.66 -6.30 -8.31
CA THR A 296 20.64 -5.39 -9.48
C THR A 296 21.91 -4.57 -9.65
N GLY A 297 22.77 -4.49 -8.64
CA GLY A 297 23.90 -3.57 -8.58
C GLY A 297 23.50 -2.11 -8.34
N GLN A 298 22.23 -1.80 -8.09
CA GLN A 298 21.76 -0.43 -7.86
C GLN A 298 22.30 0.13 -6.54
N THR A 299 23.18 1.13 -6.65
CA THR A 299 23.79 1.81 -5.49
C THR A 299 22.81 2.72 -4.76
N PHE A 300 23.00 2.80 -3.45
CA PHE A 300 22.27 3.72 -2.59
C PHE A 300 23.20 4.26 -1.49
N ASN A 301 22.82 5.41 -0.91
CA ASN A 301 23.61 6.08 0.11
C ASN A 301 22.82 6.17 1.41
N LEU A 302 23.51 5.92 2.52
CA LEU A 302 23.00 6.16 3.85
C LEU A 302 23.75 7.35 4.45
N ILE A 303 23.02 8.42 4.74
CA ILE A 303 23.58 9.70 5.17
C ILE A 303 23.14 9.96 6.59
N SER A 304 24.08 10.11 7.52
CA SER A 304 23.80 10.51 8.89
C SER A 304 24.14 11.97 9.10
N PHE A 305 23.16 12.75 9.57
CA PHE A 305 23.33 14.12 10.04
C PHE A 305 23.41 14.11 11.57
N LYS A 306 24.43 14.76 12.10
CA LYS A 306 24.64 14.97 13.53
C LYS A 306 24.69 16.47 13.83
N LEU A 307 23.90 16.91 14.81
CA LEU A 307 23.93 18.27 15.31
C LEU A 307 24.81 18.36 16.56
N ASP A 308 25.79 19.26 16.56
CA ASP A 308 26.58 19.55 17.75
C ASP A 308 25.71 20.15 18.86
N ALA A 309 25.83 19.63 20.08
CA ALA A 309 25.07 20.11 21.24
C ALA A 309 25.29 21.61 21.53
N THR A 310 26.44 22.16 21.12
CA THR A 310 26.79 23.58 21.25
C THR A 310 25.85 24.47 20.43
N ALA A 311 25.36 24.03 19.27
CA ALA A 311 24.38 24.80 18.49
C ALA A 311 23.08 24.99 19.24
N GLN A 312 22.63 23.95 19.93
CA GLN A 312 21.40 23.99 20.74
C GLN A 312 21.60 24.84 21.99
N MET A 313 22.75 24.72 22.67
CA MET A 313 23.09 25.57 23.84
C MET A 313 23.19 27.06 23.47
N ARG A 314 23.67 27.39 22.27
CA ARG A 314 23.75 28.76 21.75
C ARG A 314 22.43 29.26 21.14
N GLY A 315 21.40 28.43 21.10
CA GLY A 315 20.09 28.77 20.51
C GLY A 315 20.13 29.00 18.99
N LEU A 316 21.16 28.48 18.30
CA LEU A 316 21.34 28.66 16.86
C LEU A 316 20.46 27.70 16.05
N LEU A 317 20.43 26.42 16.41
CA LEU A 317 19.64 25.40 15.75
C LEU A 317 19.33 24.27 16.73
N ASN A 318 18.11 23.73 16.69
CA ASN A 318 17.75 22.51 17.43
C ASN A 318 17.51 21.31 16.50
N LEU A 319 17.51 20.10 17.06
CA LEU A 319 17.36 18.85 16.29
C LEU A 319 16.06 18.80 15.49
N GLY A 320 14.94 19.30 16.04
CA GLY A 320 13.65 19.33 15.35
C GLY A 320 13.65 20.27 14.13
N GLN A 321 14.32 21.42 14.23
CA GLN A 321 14.52 22.35 13.12
C GLN A 321 15.41 21.73 12.03
N LEU A 322 16.49 21.06 12.43
CA LEU A 322 17.35 20.33 11.48
C LEU A 322 16.59 19.20 10.78
N GLN A 323 15.82 18.42 11.53
CA GLN A 323 14.95 17.36 10.99
C GLN A 323 13.94 17.92 10.00
N ASN A 324 13.35 19.07 10.29
CA ASN A 324 12.42 19.74 9.39
C ASN A 324 13.10 20.19 8.09
N ALA A 325 14.29 20.80 8.18
CA ALA A 325 15.09 21.20 7.02
C ALA A 325 15.45 20.00 6.14
N ILE A 326 15.86 18.88 6.75
CA ILE A 326 16.15 17.62 6.05
C ILE A 326 14.87 17.07 5.39
N ARG A 327 13.75 17.02 6.11
CA ARG A 327 12.47 16.53 5.56
C ARG A 327 12.04 17.30 4.31
N LEU A 328 12.18 18.63 4.32
CA LEU A 328 11.85 19.49 3.18
C LEU A 328 12.84 19.35 2.01
N SER A 329 14.03 18.84 2.28
CA SER A 329 15.11 18.67 1.29
C SER A 329 15.15 17.28 0.66
N THR A 330 14.51 16.30 1.29
CA THR A 330 14.38 14.93 0.80
C THR A 330 13.15 14.73 -0.08
N SER A 331 13.26 13.84 -1.06
CA SER A 331 12.14 13.46 -1.92
C SER A 331 11.26 12.39 -1.25
N LYS A 332 10.06 12.13 -1.82
CA LYS A 332 9.12 11.12 -1.29
C LYS A 332 9.68 9.69 -1.27
N LYS A 333 10.64 9.39 -2.15
CA LYS A 333 11.31 8.08 -2.23
C LYS A 333 12.36 7.90 -1.14
N ASP A 334 12.92 8.99 -0.62
CA ASP A 334 13.94 8.91 0.43
C ASP A 334 13.27 8.60 1.77
N LYS A 335 14.00 7.96 2.66
CA LYS A 335 13.47 7.47 3.94
C LYS A 335 14.31 8.07 5.07
N ILE A 336 13.66 8.55 6.11
CA ILE A 336 14.31 9.23 7.23
C ILE A 336 14.08 8.40 8.49
N CYS A 337 15.11 8.22 9.29
CA CYS A 337 15.02 7.68 10.64
C CYS A 337 15.74 8.62 11.60
N VAL A 338 15.17 8.81 12.79
CA VAL A 338 15.82 9.60 13.85
C VAL A 338 16.20 8.63 14.95
N VAL A 339 17.49 8.59 15.28
CA VAL A 339 18.05 7.74 16.33
C VAL A 339 18.88 8.64 17.23
N GLU A 340 18.44 8.79 18.49
CA GLU A 340 19.07 9.69 19.47
C GLU A 340 19.23 11.13 18.93
N ASN A 341 20.46 11.60 18.72
CA ASN A 341 20.79 12.92 18.18
C ASN A 341 21.27 12.87 16.72
N LYS A 342 20.97 11.78 16.01
CA LYS A 342 21.32 11.55 14.61
C LYS A 342 20.07 11.43 13.76
N ILE A 343 20.10 12.09 12.60
CA ILE A 343 19.05 11.99 11.58
C ILE A 343 19.65 11.26 10.40
N VAL A 344 19.19 10.04 10.16
CA VAL A 344 19.68 9.16 9.10
C VAL A 344 18.73 9.23 7.92
N VAL A 345 19.28 9.44 6.73
CA VAL A 345 18.56 9.55 5.45
C VAL A 345 19.06 8.46 4.52
N LEU A 346 18.15 7.62 4.08
CA LEU A 346 18.37 6.64 3.01
C LEU A 346 18.00 7.28 1.67
N LEU A 347 19.01 7.49 0.81
CA LEU A 347 18.84 7.88 -0.57
C LEU A 347 18.80 6.64 -1.47
N VAL A 348 17.59 6.21 -1.85
CA VAL A 348 17.30 4.96 -2.59
C VAL A 348 18.02 4.87 -3.94
N ARG A 349 18.35 6.00 -4.56
CA ARG A 349 19.20 6.07 -5.77
C ARG A 349 20.30 7.07 -5.51
N GLY A 350 21.31 6.62 -4.77
CA GLY A 350 22.38 7.45 -4.26
C GLY A 350 23.54 7.53 -5.23
N ASN A 351 23.97 8.75 -5.53
CA ASN A 351 25.25 9.06 -6.15
C ASN A 351 25.77 10.38 -5.55
N MET A 352 27.05 10.69 -5.77
CA MET A 352 27.66 11.90 -5.19
C MET A 352 26.93 13.19 -5.54
N LYS A 353 26.35 13.29 -6.75
CA LYS A 353 25.53 14.44 -7.14
C LYS A 353 24.29 14.58 -6.25
N SER A 354 23.59 13.49 -6.00
CA SER A 354 22.39 13.48 -5.15
C SER A 354 22.71 13.81 -3.69
N VAL A 355 23.89 13.41 -3.20
CA VAL A 355 24.37 13.78 -1.87
C VAL A 355 24.60 15.29 -1.80
N VAL A 356 25.30 15.88 -2.78
CA VAL A 356 25.55 17.33 -2.86
C VAL A 356 24.24 18.12 -3.00
N ASP A 357 23.32 17.66 -3.86
CA ASP A 357 22.01 18.27 -4.05
C ASP A 357 21.21 18.27 -2.73
N LEU A 358 21.24 17.16 -1.96
CA LEU A 358 20.63 17.10 -0.63
C LEU A 358 21.26 18.13 0.32
N MET A 359 22.59 18.24 0.34
CA MET A 359 23.29 19.20 1.22
C MET A 359 22.93 20.65 0.91
N SER A 360 22.92 21.01 -0.37
CA SER A 360 22.51 22.35 -0.83
C SER A 360 21.05 22.63 -0.45
N ASN A 361 20.16 21.65 -0.65
CA ASN A 361 18.75 21.80 -0.27
C ASN A 361 18.57 21.94 1.25
N VAL A 362 19.32 21.18 2.05
CA VAL A 362 19.28 21.28 3.53
C VAL A 362 19.66 22.68 3.98
N GLN A 363 20.74 23.25 3.42
CA GLN A 363 21.13 24.62 3.69
C GLN A 363 20.02 25.63 3.33
N ASN A 364 19.42 25.48 2.13
CA ASN A 364 18.35 26.37 1.66
C ASN A 364 17.07 26.30 2.49
N ASN A 365 16.84 25.18 3.17
CA ASN A 365 15.69 24.92 4.02
C ASN A 365 15.98 25.13 5.52
N LEU A 366 17.14 25.68 5.88
CA LEU A 366 17.42 26.08 7.27
C LEU A 366 16.47 27.20 7.73
N PRO A 367 16.18 27.31 9.04
CA PRO A 367 15.17 28.23 9.58
C PRO A 367 15.36 29.72 9.25
N ASN A 368 16.60 30.15 9.03
CA ASN A 368 16.95 31.54 8.74
C ASN A 368 17.90 31.59 7.55
N LYS A 369 17.67 32.55 6.65
CA LYS A 369 18.42 32.76 5.40
C LYS A 369 19.54 33.80 5.51
N ASP A 370 19.72 34.42 6.68
CA ASP A 370 20.83 35.34 6.93
C ASP A 370 22.18 34.62 6.76
N LEU A 371 23.08 35.23 6.00
CA LEU A 371 24.38 34.64 5.66
C LEU A 371 25.25 34.39 6.90
N ASN A 372 25.19 35.27 7.91
CA ASN A 372 25.92 35.10 9.16
C ASN A 372 25.36 33.92 9.96
N TYR A 373 24.04 33.76 9.98
CA TYR A 373 23.38 32.62 10.61
C TYR A 373 23.75 31.31 9.92
N ILE A 374 23.64 31.25 8.60
CA ILE A 374 23.95 30.06 7.82
C ILE A 374 25.39 29.64 8.08
N ASN A 375 26.36 30.55 7.93
CA ASN A 375 27.77 30.24 8.16
C ASN A 375 28.05 29.74 9.57
N ALA A 376 27.41 30.33 10.58
CA ALA A 376 27.55 29.87 11.97
C ALA A 376 26.96 28.47 12.19
N VAL A 377 25.83 28.14 11.55
CA VAL A 377 25.13 26.87 11.73
C VAL A 377 25.78 25.71 10.98
N LEU A 378 26.33 25.96 9.79
CA LEU A 378 26.95 24.93 8.95
C LEU A 378 28.12 24.22 9.64
N GLU A 379 28.86 24.91 10.51
CA GLU A 379 29.96 24.33 11.29
C GLU A 379 29.48 23.33 12.35
N PHE A 380 28.23 23.43 12.80
CA PHE A 380 27.64 22.55 13.80
C PHE A 380 26.84 21.39 13.22
N ILE A 381 26.69 21.32 11.88
CA ILE A 381 26.06 20.20 11.19
C ILE A 381 27.15 19.34 10.58
N SER A 382 27.31 18.15 11.16
CA SER A 382 28.27 17.16 10.70
C SER A 382 27.55 16.07 9.90
N ILE A 383 28.12 15.66 8.78
CA ILE A 383 27.57 14.62 7.90
C ILE A 383 28.52 13.46 7.73
N PHE A 384 27.97 12.26 7.80
CA PHE A 384 28.63 11.03 7.38
C PHE A 384 27.85 10.41 6.23
N ASN A 385 28.51 10.23 5.09
CA ASN A 385 27.93 9.59 3.91
C ASN A 385 28.54 8.20 3.73
N GLN A 386 27.71 7.17 3.82
CA GLN A 386 28.10 5.80 3.51
C GLN A 386 27.45 5.38 2.19
N GLU A 387 28.28 5.24 1.16
CA GLU A 387 27.87 4.52 -0.05
C GLU A 387 27.88 3.01 0.25
N VAL A 388 26.75 2.36 0.02
CA VAL A 388 26.63 0.93 0.34
C VAL A 388 27.22 0.10 -0.79
N ASN A 389 28.05 -0.88 -0.41
CA ASN A 389 28.72 -1.80 -1.30
C ASN A 389 28.57 -3.25 -0.80
N GLU A 390 29.15 -4.22 -1.50
CA GLU A 390 29.05 -5.66 -1.22
C GLU A 390 29.47 -6.07 0.20
N ARG A 391 30.18 -5.21 0.95
CA ARG A 391 30.66 -5.51 2.31
C ARG A 391 29.55 -5.53 3.36
N PHE A 392 28.38 -4.96 3.06
CA PHE A 392 27.27 -4.91 4.01
C PHE A 392 26.31 -6.07 3.78
N GLU A 393 26.28 -7.01 4.73
CA GLU A 393 25.46 -8.21 4.62
C GLU A 393 23.99 -7.97 5.00
N ASN A 394 23.77 -7.13 6.01
CA ASN A 394 22.46 -6.81 6.58
C ASN A 394 22.39 -5.35 7.08
N ALA A 395 21.17 -4.91 7.37
CA ALA A 395 20.85 -3.56 7.80
C ALA A 395 21.42 -3.24 9.19
N GLU A 396 21.51 -4.24 10.07
CA GLU A 396 22.02 -4.07 11.43
C GLU A 396 23.49 -3.65 11.41
N ILE A 397 24.34 -4.33 10.64
CA ILE A 397 25.77 -4.01 10.47
C ILE A 397 25.94 -2.63 9.83
N LEU A 398 25.13 -2.32 8.81
CA LEU A 398 25.18 -1.03 8.12
C LEU A 398 24.77 0.13 9.05
N MET A 399 23.68 -0.04 9.82
CA MET A 399 23.24 0.95 10.80
C MET A 399 24.23 1.07 11.96
N GLU A 400 24.78 -0.03 12.45
CA GLU A 400 25.83 -0.02 13.47
C GLU A 400 27.05 0.76 12.96
N THR A 401 27.47 0.56 11.70
CA THR A 401 28.56 1.33 11.11
C THR A 401 28.25 2.82 11.08
N VAL A 402 27.05 3.22 10.64
CA VAL A 402 26.66 4.63 10.55
C VAL A 402 26.46 5.29 11.92
N LEU A 403 25.96 4.54 12.90
CA LEU A 403 25.67 5.04 14.25
C LEU A 403 26.89 4.98 15.18
N SER A 404 27.80 4.00 15.04
CA SER A 404 29.00 3.86 15.89
C SER A 404 30.11 4.85 15.56
N VAL A 405 30.04 5.55 14.42
CA VAL A 405 30.92 6.67 14.12
C VAL A 405 30.58 7.82 15.08
N ASP A 406 31.13 7.79 16.29
CA ASP A 406 30.98 8.85 17.29
C ASP A 406 32.32 9.34 17.87
N SER A 407 33.45 8.76 17.46
CA SER A 407 34.72 8.95 18.17
C SER A 407 35.97 9.16 17.32
N SER A 408 35.92 9.05 15.99
CA SER A 408 37.05 9.38 15.11
C SER A 408 36.71 10.57 14.21
N SER A 409 37.33 11.71 14.50
CA SER A 409 37.15 13.04 13.88
C SER A 409 37.39 13.12 12.36
N GLN A 410 37.72 12.03 11.68
CA GLN A 410 38.02 12.01 10.25
C GLN A 410 36.85 11.57 9.35
N SER A 411 35.79 10.97 9.90
CA SER A 411 34.72 10.38 9.09
C SER A 411 33.55 11.33 8.85
N TYR A 412 33.17 12.13 9.85
CA TYR A 412 32.16 13.18 9.67
C TYR A 412 32.80 14.42 9.05
N GLN A 413 32.17 14.96 8.01
CA GLN A 413 32.58 16.20 7.36
C GLN A 413 31.53 17.28 7.64
N PRO A 414 31.95 18.53 7.92
CA PRO A 414 31.01 19.63 8.08
C PRO A 414 30.26 19.88 6.77
N LEU A 415 28.99 20.27 6.87
CA LEU A 415 28.09 20.49 5.73
C LEU A 415 28.67 21.46 4.69
N ASN A 416 29.46 22.45 5.11
CA ASN A 416 30.11 23.42 4.22
C ASN A 416 31.10 22.80 3.22
N LYS A 417 31.69 21.63 3.51
CA LYS A 417 32.64 20.96 2.59
C LYS A 417 31.96 20.34 1.37
N TYR A 418 30.65 20.14 1.40
CA TYR A 418 29.89 19.56 0.30
C TYR A 418 29.30 20.60 -0.67
N ILE A 419 29.35 21.89 -0.31
CA ILE A 419 28.66 22.97 -1.02
C ILE A 419 29.67 24.00 -1.59
N GLY A 420 30.96 23.63 -1.63
CA GLY A 420 32.07 24.46 -2.10
C GLY A 420 32.42 24.25 -3.56
#